data_AF-A0A531LIA7-F1
#
_entry.id   AF-A0A531LIA7-F1
#
_cell.length_a   1.000
_cell.length_b   1.000
_cell.length_c   1.000
_cell.angle_alpha   90.00
_cell.angle_beta   90.00
_cell.angle_gamma   90.00
#
_symmetry.space_group_name_H-M   'P 1'
#
loop_
_entity.id
_entity.type
_entity.pdbx_description
1 polymer ?
#
loop_
_entity_poly.entity_id
_entity_poly.type
_entity_poly.pdbx_seq_one_letter_code
_entity_poly.pdbx_strand_id
1 'polypeptide(L)'
;MPAKAFINRIATAVPEHEVHQFYLQFAASMLAADRRRIFKRMVDVAGIEHRYSCFAPAGDPEGPSADLDGRFIRGAFPGTAERMAMFCDAAPVLAQKGVDGLALGGGASRVTHLIVTTCTGFSAPGIDLELVARCGLPD
;
A
#
# COMPACT_ATOMS: atom_id res chain seq x y z
N MET A 1 -36.53 5.68 -18.29
CA MET A 1 -35.19 5.42 -18.88
C MET A 1 -34.27 5.02 -17.74
N PRO A 2 -33.43 3.97 -17.87
CA PRO A 2 -32.49 3.61 -16.82
C PRO A 2 -31.49 4.76 -16.61
N ALA A 3 -31.10 4.99 -15.35
CA ALA A 3 -30.06 5.97 -15.04
C ALA A 3 -28.76 5.58 -15.74
N LYS A 4 -28.07 6.55 -16.34
CA LYS A 4 -26.74 6.35 -16.95
C LYS A 4 -25.67 6.67 -15.91
N ALA A 5 -24.71 5.77 -15.74
CA ALA A 5 -23.55 5.98 -14.88
C ALA A 5 -22.35 6.45 -15.72
N PHE A 6 -21.57 7.38 -15.17
CA PHE A 6 -20.36 7.92 -15.80
C PHE A 6 -19.23 7.96 -14.78
N ILE A 7 -18.00 7.72 -15.24
CA ILE A 7 -16.79 8.01 -14.47
C ILE A 7 -16.47 9.49 -14.66
N ASN A 8 -16.64 10.29 -13.63
CA ASN A 8 -16.42 11.74 -13.71
C ASN A 8 -14.97 12.14 -13.45
N ARG A 9 -14.27 11.39 -12.58
CA ARG A 9 -12.90 11.68 -12.14
C ARG A 9 -12.18 10.38 -11.79
N ILE A 10 -10.89 10.34 -12.05
CA ILE A 10 -9.98 9.26 -11.67
C ILE A 10 -8.75 9.90 -11.05
N ALA A 11 -8.33 9.40 -9.89
CA ALA A 11 -7.07 9.74 -9.27
C ALA A 11 -6.43 8.47 -8.69
N THR A 12 -5.12 8.50 -8.55
CA THR A 12 -4.33 7.39 -8.03
C THR A 12 -3.29 7.94 -7.06
N ALA A 13 -2.96 7.16 -6.03
CA ALA A 13 -1.87 7.47 -5.12
C ALA A 13 -1.02 6.23 -4.91
N VAL A 14 0.30 6.44 -4.76
CA VAL A 14 1.25 5.45 -4.29
C VAL A 14 1.84 5.93 -2.96
N PRO A 15 2.32 5.03 -2.10
CA PRO A 15 3.02 5.42 -0.89
C PRO A 15 4.41 6.00 -1.23
N GLU A 16 5.07 6.61 -0.24
CA GLU A 16 6.19 7.53 -0.46
C GLU A 16 7.51 6.85 -0.84
N HIS A 17 7.76 5.64 -0.34
CA HIS A 17 9.08 5.02 -0.47
C HIS A 17 9.15 4.15 -1.71
N GLU A 18 9.93 4.54 -2.71
CA GLU A 18 10.36 3.66 -3.79
C GLU A 18 11.34 2.63 -3.20
N VAL A 19 11.07 1.34 -3.38
CA VAL A 19 11.80 0.23 -2.74
C VAL A 19 12.18 -0.87 -3.72
N HIS A 20 12.06 -0.67 -5.04
CA HIS A 20 12.25 -1.75 -5.99
C HIS A 20 13.64 -2.37 -5.89
N GLN A 21 14.70 -1.55 -5.93
CA GLN A 21 16.08 -2.05 -5.88
C GLN A 21 16.39 -2.69 -4.52
N PHE A 22 15.93 -2.07 -3.42
CA PHE A 22 16.04 -2.63 -2.08
C PHE A 22 15.39 -4.02 -2.01
N TYR A 23 14.14 -4.14 -2.46
CA TYR A 23 13.41 -5.40 -2.47
C TYR A 23 14.15 -6.48 -3.26
N LEU A 24 14.70 -6.16 -4.44
CA LEU A 24 15.39 -7.16 -5.26
C LEU A 24 16.58 -7.77 -4.52
N GLN A 25 17.38 -6.93 -3.87
CA GLN A 25 18.54 -7.37 -3.08
C GLN A 25 18.09 -8.15 -1.84
N PHE A 26 17.11 -7.62 -1.10
CA PHE A 26 16.54 -8.27 0.07
C PHE A 26 15.97 -9.66 -0.27
N ALA A 27 15.08 -9.75 -1.26
CA ALA A 27 14.46 -11.01 -1.67
C ALA A 27 15.50 -12.01 -2.20
N ALA A 28 16.48 -11.58 -2.99
CA ALA A 28 17.55 -12.46 -3.45
C ALA A 28 18.40 -12.99 -2.28
N SER A 29 18.70 -12.15 -1.28
CA SER A 29 19.48 -12.55 -0.10
C SER A 29 18.79 -13.63 0.75
N MET A 30 17.44 -13.66 0.74
CA MET A 30 16.62 -14.66 1.44
C MET A 30 16.60 -16.04 0.76
N LEU A 31 17.12 -16.15 -0.47
CA LEU A 31 17.07 -17.36 -1.26
C LEU A 31 18.41 -18.11 -1.27
N ALA A 32 18.34 -19.44 -1.30
CA ALA A 32 19.47 -20.31 -1.60
C ALA A 32 20.06 -20.01 -2.99
N ALA A 33 21.35 -20.29 -3.17
CA ALA A 33 22.10 -19.90 -4.38
C ALA A 33 21.49 -20.45 -5.69
N ASP A 34 20.98 -21.68 -5.67
CA ASP A 34 20.30 -22.32 -6.82
C ASP A 34 18.99 -21.61 -7.20
N ARG A 35 18.28 -21.05 -6.21
CA ARG A 35 17.02 -20.31 -6.40
C ARG A 35 17.22 -18.86 -6.83
N ARG A 36 18.34 -18.22 -6.46
CA ARG A 36 18.66 -16.83 -6.86
C ARG A 36 18.68 -16.64 -8.38
N ARG A 37 19.19 -17.62 -9.14
CA ARG A 37 19.22 -17.56 -10.61
C ARG A 37 17.81 -17.56 -11.22
N ILE A 38 16.90 -18.35 -10.67
CA ILE A 38 15.50 -18.41 -11.13
C ILE A 38 14.79 -17.10 -10.78
N PHE A 39 14.97 -16.61 -9.55
CA PHE A 39 14.42 -15.34 -9.10
C PHE A 39 14.84 -14.19 -10.03
N LYS A 40 16.14 -14.08 -10.36
CA LYS A 40 16.63 -13.04 -11.28
C LYS A 40 15.94 -13.10 -12.65
N ARG A 41 15.80 -14.29 -13.24
CA ARG A 41 15.07 -14.45 -14.51
C ARG A 41 13.61 -14.02 -14.41
N MET A 42 12.94 -14.34 -13.31
CA MET A 42 11.55 -13.91 -13.08
C MET A 42 11.45 -12.39 -12.94
N VAL A 43 12.41 -11.77 -12.24
CA VAL A 43 12.49 -10.31 -12.11
C VAL A 43 12.68 -9.66 -13.48
N ASP A 44 13.60 -10.17 -14.30
CA ASP A 44 13.93 -9.62 -15.62
C ASP A 44 12.71 -9.58 -16.57
N VAL A 45 11.74 -10.50 -16.39
CA VAL A 45 10.52 -10.58 -17.21
C VAL A 45 9.26 -10.07 -16.49
N ALA A 46 9.37 -9.61 -15.24
CA ALA A 46 8.23 -9.16 -14.46
C ALA A 46 7.65 -7.81 -14.95
N GLY A 47 8.42 -7.04 -15.73
CA GLY A 47 8.00 -5.73 -16.23
C GLY A 47 7.76 -4.69 -15.13
N ILE A 48 8.43 -4.84 -13.98
CA ILE A 48 8.28 -3.92 -12.85
C ILE A 48 9.46 -2.96 -12.82
N GLU A 49 9.21 -1.68 -13.12
CA GLU A 49 10.22 -0.62 -13.04
C GLU A 49 10.34 -0.06 -11.61
N HIS A 50 9.19 0.17 -10.96
CA HIS A 50 9.11 0.79 -9.64
C HIS A 50 8.17 0.03 -8.72
N ARG A 51 8.49 0.01 -7.43
CA ARG A 51 7.62 -0.51 -6.37
C ARG A 51 7.66 0.42 -5.18
N TYR A 52 6.50 0.62 -4.57
CA TYR A 52 6.35 1.56 -3.48
C TYR A 52 5.91 0.87 -2.19
N SER A 53 6.37 1.38 -1.05
CA SER A 53 6.04 0.92 0.30
C SER A 53 5.57 2.07 1.17
N CYS A 54 4.61 1.82 2.05
CA CYS A 54 4.22 2.75 3.12
C CYS A 54 5.28 2.88 4.21
N PHE A 55 6.22 1.94 4.27
CA PHE A 55 7.25 1.85 5.30
C PHE A 55 8.62 2.02 4.66
N ALA A 56 9.46 2.84 5.29
CA ALA A 56 10.81 3.09 4.80
C ALA A 56 11.64 1.80 4.82
N PRO A 57 12.40 1.51 3.75
CA PRO A 57 13.30 0.36 3.75
C PRO A 57 14.45 0.59 4.74
N ALA A 58 15.03 -0.50 5.23
CA ALA A 58 16.29 -0.43 5.97
C ALA A 58 17.43 0.10 5.07
N GLY A 59 18.54 0.53 5.66
CA GLY A 59 19.72 0.97 4.90
C GLY A 59 20.50 -0.16 4.23
N ASP A 60 20.38 -1.38 4.76
CA ASP A 60 21.09 -2.57 4.27
C ASP A 60 20.07 -3.68 3.91
N PRO A 61 19.90 -4.00 2.61
CA PRO A 61 19.01 -5.07 2.17
C PRO A 61 19.43 -6.47 2.63
N GLU A 62 20.70 -6.69 2.97
CA GLU A 62 21.20 -7.98 3.50
C GLU A 62 21.26 -7.98 5.03
N GLY A 63 20.93 -6.84 5.65
CA GLY A 63 20.92 -6.64 7.08
C GLY A 63 19.84 -7.43 7.84
N PRO A 64 19.76 -7.19 9.17
CA PRO A 64 18.86 -7.93 10.05
C PRO A 64 17.38 -7.55 9.90
N SER A 65 17.04 -6.44 9.25
CA SER A 65 15.66 -5.97 9.06
C SER A 65 15.40 -5.52 7.63
N ALA A 66 14.16 -5.67 7.16
CA ALA A 66 13.73 -5.17 5.86
C ALA A 66 13.26 -3.70 5.90
N ASP A 67 12.78 -3.23 7.04
CA ASP A 67 12.29 -1.87 7.26
C ASP A 67 13.16 -1.13 8.29
N LEU A 68 13.14 0.20 8.18
CA LEU A 68 13.90 1.11 9.05
C LEU A 68 13.48 1.01 10.53
N ASP A 69 12.20 0.74 10.79
CA ASP A 69 11.63 0.66 12.13
C ASP A 69 11.91 -0.68 12.84
N GLY A 70 12.53 -1.63 12.14
CA GLY A 70 12.93 -2.90 12.73
C GLY A 70 11.76 -3.85 13.01
N ARG A 71 10.62 -3.72 12.32
CA ARG A 71 9.45 -4.60 12.52
C ARG A 71 9.56 -5.90 11.72
N PHE A 72 10.12 -5.85 10.52
CA PHE A 72 10.36 -6.97 9.62
C PHE A 72 11.76 -7.56 9.79
N ILE A 73 12.04 -8.07 10.99
CA ILE A 73 13.31 -8.71 11.34
C ILE A 73 13.44 -10.05 10.60
N ARG A 74 14.60 -10.27 9.98
CA ARG A 74 14.94 -11.50 9.27
C ARG A 74 14.89 -12.69 10.23
N GLY A 75 14.06 -13.68 9.90
CA GLY A 75 13.84 -14.88 10.72
C GLY A 75 12.85 -14.69 11.88
N ALA A 76 12.36 -13.46 12.09
CA ALA A 76 11.38 -13.11 13.12
C ALA A 76 10.38 -12.07 12.59
N PHE A 77 9.81 -12.34 11.39
CA PHE A 77 8.84 -11.45 10.75
C PHE A 77 7.60 -11.25 11.63
N PRO A 78 6.98 -10.05 11.57
CA PRO A 78 5.90 -9.69 12.46
C PRO A 78 4.70 -10.61 12.23
N GLY A 79 3.97 -10.93 13.29
CA GLY A 79 2.74 -11.72 13.21
C GLY A 79 1.59 -10.96 12.55
N THR A 80 0.46 -11.64 12.31
CA THR A 80 -0.70 -11.03 11.66
C THR A 80 -1.22 -9.81 12.42
N ALA A 81 -1.28 -9.87 13.75
CA ALA A 81 -1.79 -8.77 14.57
C ALA A 81 -0.99 -7.47 14.40
N GLU A 82 0.34 -7.56 14.41
CA GLU A 82 1.21 -6.41 14.21
C GLU A 82 1.10 -5.86 12.78
N ARG A 83 1.04 -6.74 11.77
CA ARG A 83 0.80 -6.31 10.38
C ARG A 83 -0.57 -5.63 10.20
N MET A 84 -1.60 -6.03 10.96
CA MET A 84 -2.89 -5.35 10.96
C MET A 84 -2.83 -3.98 11.63
N ALA A 85 -2.10 -3.83 12.74
CA ALA A 85 -1.88 -2.52 13.34
C ALA A 85 -1.19 -1.56 12.36
N MET A 86 -0.12 -2.03 11.68
CA MET A 86 0.56 -1.28 10.63
C MET A 86 -0.38 -0.88 9.48
N PHE A 87 -1.27 -1.78 9.08
CA PHE A 87 -2.27 -1.52 8.04
C PHE A 87 -3.28 -0.46 8.49
N CYS A 88 -3.80 -0.54 9.71
CA CYS A 88 -4.75 0.44 10.26
C CYS A 88 -4.17 1.85 10.28
N ASP A 89 -2.88 1.99 10.54
CA ASP A 89 -2.21 3.30 10.55
C ASP A 89 -1.96 3.83 9.13
N ALA A 90 -1.45 2.98 8.23
CA ALA A 90 -0.98 3.42 6.92
C ALA A 90 -2.08 3.51 5.86
N ALA A 91 -3.07 2.61 5.89
CA ALA A 91 -4.04 2.48 4.81
C ALA A 91 -4.98 3.70 4.69
N PRO A 92 -5.53 4.28 5.77
CA PRO A 92 -6.34 5.49 5.69
C PRO A 92 -5.58 6.68 5.10
N VAL A 93 -4.30 6.83 5.45
CA VAL A 93 -3.45 7.92 4.94
C VAL A 93 -3.24 7.77 3.43
N LEU A 94 -2.93 6.56 2.95
CA LEU A 94 -2.76 6.31 1.52
C LEU A 94 -4.08 6.47 0.75
N ALA A 95 -5.19 5.99 1.31
CA ALA A 95 -6.51 6.10 0.69
C ALA A 95 -6.95 7.57 0.58
N GLN A 96 -6.70 8.38 1.63
CA GLN A 96 -6.97 9.82 1.61
C GLN A 96 -6.18 10.52 0.50
N LYS A 97 -4.89 10.22 0.32
CA LYS A 97 -4.10 10.77 -0.81
C LYS A 97 -4.77 10.52 -2.17
N GLY A 98 -5.40 9.36 -2.35
CA GLY A 98 -6.16 9.03 -3.55
C GLY A 98 -7.41 9.90 -3.71
N VAL A 99 -8.16 10.11 -2.63
CA VAL A 99 -9.36 10.98 -2.61
C VAL A 99 -8.98 12.44 -2.85
N ASP A 100 -7.93 12.94 -2.20
CA ASP A 100 -7.42 14.30 -2.37
C ASP A 100 -7.03 14.57 -3.82
N GLY A 101 -6.44 13.58 -4.51
CA GLY A 101 -6.10 13.66 -5.93
C GLY A 101 -7.30 13.86 -6.87
N LEU A 102 -8.53 13.55 -6.43
CA LEU A 102 -9.74 13.83 -7.21
C LEU A 102 -10.08 15.34 -7.21
N ALA A 103 -9.50 16.11 -6.30
CA ALA A 103 -9.74 17.54 -6.12
C ALA A 103 -11.24 17.88 -6.11
N LEU A 104 -12.00 17.18 -5.24
CA LEU A 104 -13.46 17.25 -5.20
C LEU A 104 -13.97 18.65 -4.83
N GLY A 105 -13.26 19.39 -3.99
CA GLY A 105 -13.69 20.70 -3.50
C GLY A 105 -15.11 20.65 -2.94
N GLY A 106 -15.95 21.61 -3.31
CA GLY A 106 -17.38 21.63 -2.94
C GLY A 106 -18.22 20.47 -3.51
N GLY A 107 -17.65 19.62 -4.37
CA GLY A 107 -18.29 18.39 -4.87
C GLY A 107 -18.29 17.25 -3.85
N ALA A 108 -17.45 17.30 -2.81
CA ALA A 108 -17.39 16.26 -1.78
C ALA A 108 -18.75 16.05 -1.08
N SER A 109 -19.48 17.13 -0.81
CA SER A 109 -20.83 17.10 -0.20
C SER A 109 -21.91 16.46 -1.07
N ARG A 110 -21.63 16.19 -2.37
CA ARG A 110 -22.55 15.52 -3.29
C ARG A 110 -22.30 14.00 -3.36
N VAL A 111 -21.24 13.50 -2.72
CA VAL A 111 -20.99 12.06 -2.63
C VAL A 111 -22.06 11.44 -1.74
N THR A 112 -22.81 10.47 -2.27
CA THR A 112 -23.90 9.80 -1.55
C THR A 112 -23.56 8.39 -1.12
N HIS A 113 -22.54 7.79 -1.74
CA HIS A 113 -22.12 6.42 -1.47
C HIS A 113 -20.61 6.35 -1.56
N LEU A 114 -20.00 5.71 -0.56
CA LEU A 114 -18.59 5.34 -0.57
C LEU A 114 -18.50 3.81 -0.69
N ILE A 115 -17.73 3.33 -1.66
CA ILE A 115 -17.48 1.91 -1.87
C ILE A 115 -15.97 1.69 -1.75
N VAL A 116 -15.56 0.95 -0.72
CA VAL A 116 -14.15 0.65 -0.44
C VAL A 116 -13.90 -0.85 -0.60
N THR A 117 -12.73 -1.20 -1.15
CA THR A 117 -12.28 -2.58 -1.22
C THR A 117 -10.77 -2.67 -0.95
N THR A 118 -10.36 -3.71 -0.23
CA THR A 118 -8.95 -4.02 0.03
C THR A 118 -8.82 -5.51 0.35
N CYS A 119 -7.74 -6.12 -0.12
CA CYS A 119 -7.37 -7.51 0.18
C CYS A 119 -6.14 -7.60 1.10
N THR A 120 -5.62 -6.47 1.59
CA THR A 120 -4.35 -6.43 2.33
C THR A 120 -4.54 -6.57 3.84
N GLY A 121 -5.61 -6.00 4.40
CA GLY A 121 -5.86 -6.01 5.83
C GLY A 121 -7.32 -5.79 6.18
N PHE A 122 -7.63 -5.89 7.47
CA PHE A 122 -8.98 -5.82 8.02
C PHE A 122 -8.98 -4.96 9.29
N SER A 123 -9.96 -4.08 9.39
CA SER A 123 -10.14 -3.15 10.52
C SER A 123 -11.62 -3.02 10.85
N ALA A 124 -11.92 -2.76 12.12
CA ALA A 124 -13.26 -2.47 12.62
C ALA A 124 -13.16 -1.37 13.69
N PRO A 125 -13.66 -0.14 13.45
CA PRO A 125 -14.23 0.39 12.21
C PRO A 125 -13.34 0.24 10.97
N GLY A 126 -13.94 0.16 9.79
CA GLY A 126 -13.20 0.00 8.53
C GLY A 126 -12.60 1.31 7.99
N ILE A 127 -11.76 1.19 6.96
CA ILE A 127 -11.12 2.33 6.27
C ILE A 127 -12.15 3.28 5.64
N ASP A 128 -13.32 2.76 5.28
CA ASP A 128 -14.45 3.52 4.79
C ASP A 128 -14.88 4.63 5.77
N LEU A 129 -15.02 4.30 7.06
CA LEU A 129 -15.38 5.28 8.08
C LEU A 129 -14.26 6.28 8.37
N GLU A 130 -12.99 5.81 8.33
CA GLU A 130 -11.84 6.71 8.38
C GLU A 130 -11.82 7.70 7.22
N LEU A 131 -12.17 7.26 6.00
CA LEU A 131 -12.22 8.13 4.82
C LEU A 131 -13.34 9.16 4.90
N VAL A 132 -14.52 8.77 5.39
CA VAL A 132 -15.64 9.71 5.60
C VAL A 132 -15.20 10.84 6.53
N ALA A 133 -14.60 10.50 7.68
CA ALA A 133 -14.10 11.47 8.64
C ALA A 133 -12.95 12.33 8.07
N ARG A 134 -11.94 11.71 7.45
CA ARG A 134 -10.73 12.40 6.95
C ARG A 134 -11.01 13.32 5.78
N CYS A 135 -11.94 12.94 4.90
CA CYS A 135 -12.23 13.66 3.66
C CYS A 135 -13.47 14.56 3.77
N GLY A 136 -14.11 14.61 4.94
CA GLY A 136 -15.32 15.41 5.17
C GLY A 136 -16.47 15.00 4.26
N LEU A 137 -16.62 13.69 4.02
CA LEU A 137 -17.74 13.17 3.24
C LEU A 137 -19.01 13.16 4.11
N PRO A 138 -20.21 13.20 3.50
CA PRO A 138 -21.45 13.01 4.25
C PRO A 138 -21.51 11.62 4.91
N ASP A 139 -22.02 11.57 6.14
CA ASP A 139 -22.43 10.35 6.86
C ASP A 139 -23.77 9.81 6.35
#